data_AF-F7YUL3-F1
#
_entry.id   AF-F7YUL3-F1
#
_cell.length_a   1.000
_cell.length_b   1.000
_cell.length_c   1.000
_cell.angle_alpha   90.00
_cell.angle_beta   90.00
_cell.angle_gamma   90.00
#
_symmetry.space_group_name_H-M   'P 1'
#
loop_
_entity.id
_entity.type
_entity.pdbx_description
1 polymer ?
#
loop_
_entity_poly.entity_id
_entity_poly.type
_entity_poly.pdbx_seq_one_letter_code
_entity_poly.pdbx_strand_id
1 'polypeptide(L)'
;MRKGFTLIELLIVLAIIAALLTIVTPIALNAVRQANATKIASTMRNIASAAQSYVMTERTTVISGGNWLQGLVSQGYLNTNPGGDYTVSVTEGSGTEAGRITITVRYTGSAVRIDDLRRVVPEMSGSTGNAEYILTTARWW
;
A
#
# COMPACT_ATOMS: atom_id res chain seq x y z
N MET A 1 -48.91 -10.03 -34.17
CA MET A 1 -47.99 -11.19 -34.34
C MET A 1 -46.73 -10.89 -33.55
N ARG A 2 -46.40 -11.67 -32.51
CA ARG A 2 -45.16 -11.47 -31.73
C ARG A 2 -44.07 -12.33 -32.38
N LYS A 3 -43.03 -11.70 -32.92
CA LYS A 3 -41.82 -12.41 -33.38
C LYS A 3 -41.04 -12.85 -32.13
N GLY A 4 -40.82 -14.16 -31.99
CA GLY A 4 -39.91 -14.72 -31.00
C GLY A 4 -38.49 -14.78 -31.55
N PHE A 5 -37.49 -14.70 -30.67
CA PHE A 5 -36.10 -14.99 -31.03
C PHE A 5 -35.92 -16.46 -31.41
N THR A 6 -35.10 -16.73 -32.41
CA THR A 6 -34.72 -18.11 -32.76
C THR A 6 -33.65 -18.62 -31.79
N LEU A 7 -33.63 -19.93 -31.55
CA LEU A 7 -32.61 -20.58 -30.71
C LEU A 7 -31.19 -20.34 -31.23
N ILE A 8 -31.03 -20.27 -32.56
CA ILE A 8 -29.71 -20.09 -33.17
C ILE A 8 -29.17 -18.67 -32.99
N GLU A 9 -30.04 -17.66 -33.04
CA GLU A 9 -29.66 -16.27 -32.72
C GLU A 9 -29.13 -16.17 -31.30
N LEU A 10 -29.81 -16.81 -30.33
CA LEU A 10 -29.38 -16.78 -28.94
C LEU A 10 -28.07 -17.55 -28.72
N LEU A 11 -27.85 -18.65 -29.45
CA LEU A 11 -26.65 -19.48 -29.35
C LEU A 11 -25.42 -18.73 -29.87
N ILE A 12 -25.51 -18.09 -31.04
CA ILE A 12 -24.41 -17.31 -31.62
C ILE A 12 -24.05 -16.12 -30.71
N VAL A 13 -25.05 -15.46 -30.12
CA VAL A 13 -24.83 -14.35 -29.18
C VAL A 13 -24.05 -14.80 -27.94
N LEU A 14 -24.44 -15.92 -27.32
CA LEU A 14 -23.71 -16.48 -26.19
C LEU A 14 -22.27 -16.88 -26.56
N ALA A 15 -22.07 -17.45 -27.75
CA ALA A 15 -20.74 -17.81 -28.25
C ALA A 15 -19.83 -16.58 -28.38
N ILE A 16 -20.34 -15.48 -28.94
CA ILE A 16 -19.58 -14.23 -29.08
C ILE A 16 -19.30 -13.60 -27.70
N ILE A 17 -20.28 -13.56 -26.79
CA ILE A 17 -20.08 -13.03 -25.43
C ILE A 17 -19.00 -13.84 -24.69
N ALA A 18 -19.03 -15.18 -24.78
CA ALA A 18 -18.03 -16.04 -24.16
C ALA A 18 -16.62 -15.79 -24.73
N ALA A 19 -16.49 -15.62 -26.05
CA ALA A 19 -15.22 -15.28 -26.69
C ALA A 19 -14.66 -13.92 -26.21
N LEU A 20 -15.52 -12.91 -26.10
CA LEU A 20 -15.12 -11.58 -25.61
C LEU A 20 -14.69 -11.60 -24.14
N LEU A 21 -15.44 -12.29 -23.26
CA LEU A 21 -15.11 -12.41 -21.84
C LEU A 21 -13.76 -13.08 -21.61
N THR A 22 -13.40 -14.05 -22.45
CA THR A 22 -12.10 -14.73 -22.39
C THR A 22 -10.93 -13.77 -22.56
N ILE A 23 -11.05 -12.77 -23.45
CA ILE A 23 -10.01 -11.76 -23.70
C ILE A 23 -9.99 -10.69 -22.60
N VAL A 24 -11.17 -10.27 -22.13
CA VAL A 24 -11.30 -9.16 -21.16
C VAL A 24 -10.86 -9.54 -19.75
N THR A 25 -11.14 -10.77 -19.31
CA THR A 25 -10.87 -11.23 -17.93
C THR A 25 -9.41 -11.07 -17.49
N PRO A 26 -8.38 -11.52 -18.23
CA PRO A 26 -6.98 -11.37 -17.78
C PRO A 26 -6.54 -9.91 -17.67
N ILE A 27 -7.04 -9.03 -18.56
CA ILE A 27 -6.74 -7.59 -18.53
C ILE A 27 -7.36 -6.97 -17.28
N ALA A 28 -8.62 -7.28 -17.00
CA ALA A 28 -9.32 -6.78 -15.82
C ALA A 28 -8.64 -7.23 -14.51
N LEU A 29 -8.21 -8.49 -14.42
CA LEU A 29 -7.49 -9.00 -13.23
C LEU A 29 -6.16 -8.28 -13.01
N ASN A 30 -5.41 -7.99 -14.07
CA ASN A 30 -4.17 -7.24 -13.95
C ASN A 30 -4.40 -5.78 -13.55
N ALA A 31 -5.44 -5.13 -14.09
CA ALA A 31 -5.82 -3.76 -13.72
C ALA A 31 -6.21 -3.67 -12.22
N VAL A 32 -6.98 -4.64 -11.71
CA VAL A 32 -7.34 -4.69 -10.28
C VAL A 32 -6.10 -4.88 -9.40
N ARG A 33 -5.16 -5.77 -9.79
CA ARG A 33 -3.89 -5.94 -9.06
C ARG A 33 -3.09 -4.65 -8.99
N GLN A 34 -2.96 -3.94 -10.11
CA GLN A 34 -2.25 -2.66 -10.17
C GLN A 34 -2.94 -1.58 -9.33
N ALA A 35 -4.28 -1.51 -9.37
CA ALA A 35 -5.04 -0.57 -8.54
C ALA A 35 -4.83 -0.82 -7.04
N ASN A 36 -4.83 -2.10 -6.62
CA ASN A 36 -4.54 -2.48 -5.24
C ASN A 36 -3.10 -2.11 -4.84
N ALA A 37 -2.12 -2.34 -5.73
CA ALA A 37 -0.73 -1.95 -5.48
C ALA A 37 -0.60 -0.43 -5.26
N THR A 38 -1.22 0.38 -6.12
CA THR A 38 -1.23 1.84 -5.98
C THR A 38 -1.93 2.31 -4.71
N LYS A 39 -3.02 1.66 -4.31
CA LYS A 39 -3.73 1.97 -3.04
C LYS A 39 -2.87 1.69 -1.82
N ILE A 40 -2.15 0.56 -1.79
CA ILE A 40 -1.25 0.22 -0.69
C ILE A 40 -0.07 1.21 -0.66
N ALA A 41 0.50 1.51 -1.81
CA ALA A 41 1.58 2.48 -1.95
C ALA A 41 1.18 3.87 -1.41
N SER A 42 -0.01 4.38 -1.78
CA SER A 42 -0.48 5.68 -1.28
C SER A 42 -0.73 5.65 0.23
N THR A 43 -1.26 4.54 0.74
CA THR A 43 -1.45 4.34 2.18
C THR A 43 -0.12 4.36 2.93
N MET A 44 0.90 3.65 2.44
CA MET A 44 2.24 3.66 3.03
C MET A 44 2.87 5.05 3.05
N ARG A 45 2.73 5.81 1.96
CA ARG A 45 3.20 7.20 1.89
C ARG A 45 2.48 8.10 2.90
N ASN A 46 1.16 7.96 3.03
CA ASN A 46 0.40 8.71 4.02
C ASN A 46 0.84 8.41 5.45
N ILE A 47 1.10 7.13 5.76
CA ILE A 47 1.63 6.72 7.06
C ILE A 47 3.03 7.31 7.31
N ALA A 48 3.92 7.24 6.31
CA ALA A 48 5.27 7.78 6.43
C ALA A 48 5.25 9.29 6.68
N SER A 49 4.44 10.04 5.93
CA SER A 49 4.24 11.47 6.14
C SER A 49 3.67 11.78 7.52
N ALA A 50 2.68 11.01 7.99
CA ALA A 50 2.10 11.18 9.33
C ALA A 50 3.14 10.92 10.43
N ALA A 51 3.94 9.86 10.30
CA ALA A 51 5.04 9.57 11.22
C ALA A 51 6.09 10.69 11.22
N GLN A 52 6.44 11.22 10.05
CA GLN A 52 7.37 12.34 9.94
C GLN A 52 6.83 13.59 10.63
N SER A 53 5.56 13.94 10.42
CA SER A 53 4.92 15.06 11.10
C SER A 53 4.91 14.89 12.62
N TYR A 54 4.61 13.69 13.12
CA TYR A 54 4.66 13.41 14.56
C TYR A 54 6.05 13.64 15.15
N VAL A 55 7.08 13.02 14.56
CA VAL A 55 8.47 13.17 15.01
C VAL A 55 8.92 14.63 14.98
N MET A 56 8.43 15.39 13.99
CA MET A 56 8.76 16.80 13.82
C MET A 56 8.13 17.69 14.89
N THR A 57 6.85 17.48 15.17
CA THR A 57 6.08 18.31 16.10
C THR A 57 6.42 17.96 17.55
N GLU A 58 6.42 16.67 17.88
CA GLU A 58 6.60 16.19 19.24
C GLU A 58 8.08 16.05 19.63
N ARG A 59 9.00 16.23 18.67
CA ARG A 59 10.46 16.14 18.87
C ARG A 59 10.83 14.86 19.61
N THR A 60 10.21 13.76 19.20
CA THR A 60 10.43 12.45 19.80
C THR A 60 10.42 11.39 18.72
N THR A 61 11.27 10.40 18.90
CA THR A 61 11.34 9.19 18.09
C THR A 61 10.75 7.99 18.82
N VAL A 62 10.07 8.23 19.94
CA VAL A 62 9.29 7.25 20.67
C VAL A 62 7.83 7.67 20.69
N ILE A 63 6.95 6.69 20.56
CA ILE A 63 5.51 6.89 20.63
C ILE A 63 4.96 6.22 21.88
N SER A 64 4.03 6.90 22.56
CA SER A 64 3.41 6.37 23.77
C SER A 64 2.65 5.09 23.45
N GLY A 65 2.96 3.99 24.16
CA GLY A 65 2.35 2.67 23.95
C GLY A 65 3.05 1.75 22.94
N GLY A 66 4.16 2.17 22.33
CA GLY A 66 5.04 1.31 21.51
C GLY A 66 4.48 0.87 20.15
N ASN A 67 3.18 1.07 19.90
CA ASN A 67 2.55 0.84 18.59
C ASN A 67 2.41 2.16 17.82
N TRP A 68 3.26 2.34 16.82
CA TRP A 68 3.27 3.53 15.98
C TRP A 68 1.95 3.82 15.26
N LEU A 69 1.28 2.81 14.73
CA LEU A 69 0.01 3.04 14.03
C LEU A 69 -1.10 3.48 14.98
N GLN A 70 -1.21 2.84 16.14
CA GLN A 70 -2.21 3.22 17.13
C GLN A 70 -1.92 4.58 17.75
N GLY A 71 -0.64 4.89 18.02
CA GLY A 71 -0.25 6.18 18.55
C GLY A 71 -0.50 7.32 17.55
N LEU A 72 -0.21 7.13 16.25
CA LEU A 72 -0.51 8.14 15.23
C LEU A 72 -2.01 8.39 15.08
N VAL A 73 -2.85 7.36 15.24
CA VAL A 73 -4.31 7.53 15.24
C VAL A 73 -4.79 8.24 16.51
N SER A 74 -4.30 7.82 17.68
CA SER A 74 -4.69 8.41 18.97
C SER A 74 -4.29 9.88 19.09
N GLN A 75 -3.18 10.28 18.46
CA GLN A 75 -2.68 11.65 18.46
C GLN A 75 -3.23 12.48 17.27
N GLY A 76 -4.12 11.90 16.44
CA GLY A 76 -4.80 12.61 15.36
C GLY A 76 -3.98 12.82 14.08
N TYR A 77 -2.80 12.21 13.96
CA TYR A 77 -1.98 12.25 12.74
C TYR A 77 -2.50 11.28 11.64
N LEU A 78 -3.29 10.29 12.02
CA LEU A 78 -4.01 9.39 11.11
C LEU A 78 -5.49 9.32 11.49
N ASN A 79 -6.38 9.52 10.50
CA ASN A 79 -7.84 9.48 10.74
C ASN A 79 -8.39 8.06 10.94
N THR A 80 -7.73 7.05 10.41
CA THR A 80 -8.15 5.65 10.55
C THR A 80 -6.92 4.76 10.49
N ASN A 81 -6.89 3.72 11.32
CA ASN A 81 -5.85 2.70 11.24
C ASN A 81 -6.04 1.89 9.94
N PRO A 82 -5.07 1.90 9.01
CA PRO A 82 -5.19 1.21 7.73
C PRO A 82 -5.19 -0.33 7.84
N GLY A 83 -5.01 -0.89 9.05
CA GLY A 83 -5.14 -2.33 9.33
C GLY A 83 -3.85 -2.96 9.84
N GLY A 84 -3.90 -4.25 10.21
CA GLY A 84 -2.77 -5.00 10.77
C GLY A 84 -1.67 -5.38 9.77
N ASP A 85 -1.86 -5.10 8.48
CA ASP A 85 -0.92 -5.41 7.41
C ASP A 85 0.21 -4.39 7.27
N TYR A 86 0.17 -3.30 8.05
CA TYR A 86 1.17 -2.25 8.06
C TYR A 86 1.89 -2.25 9.41
N THR A 87 3.20 -2.04 9.38
CA THR A 87 4.02 -1.83 10.57
C THR A 87 4.91 -0.62 10.36
N VAL A 88 5.09 0.18 11.39
CA VAL A 88 5.90 1.41 11.33
C VAL A 88 6.94 1.30 12.42
N SER A 89 8.20 1.49 12.05
CA SER A 89 9.32 1.58 12.97
C SER A 89 10.09 2.85 12.67
N VAL A 90 10.27 3.69 13.69
CA VAL A 90 11.16 4.84 13.63
C VAL A 90 12.40 4.48 14.42
N THR A 91 13.56 4.53 13.77
CA THR A 91 14.84 4.20 14.37
C THR A 91 15.74 5.43 14.31
N GLU A 92 16.41 5.74 15.41
CA GLU A 92 17.48 6.72 15.43
C GLU A 92 18.78 6.07 14.98
N GLY A 93 19.48 6.72 14.05
CA GLY A 93 20.84 6.33 13.69
C GLY A 93 21.77 6.48 14.89
N SER A 94 22.62 5.48 15.12
CA SER A 94 23.65 5.49 16.16
C SER A 94 25.04 5.60 15.54
N GLY A 95 26.00 6.21 16.24
CA GLY A 95 27.39 6.33 15.77
C GLY A 95 27.55 7.38 14.66
N THR A 96 28.12 7.02 13.50
CA THR A 96 28.34 7.94 12.36
C THR A 96 27.03 8.46 11.74
N GLU A 97 25.90 7.81 12.05
CA GLU A 97 24.55 8.23 11.66
C GLU A 97 23.79 8.93 12.79
N ALA A 98 24.47 9.29 13.88
CA ALA A 98 23.90 10.05 14.97
C ALA A 98 23.30 11.36 14.46
N GLY A 99 22.03 11.59 14.77
CA GLY A 99 21.27 12.72 14.24
C GLY A 99 20.58 12.43 12.91
N ARG A 100 20.45 11.17 12.48
CA ARG A 100 19.51 10.77 11.42
C ARG A 100 18.33 10.00 12.03
N ILE A 101 17.13 10.29 11.57
CA ILE A 101 15.91 9.58 11.93
C ILE A 101 15.45 8.81 10.69
N THR A 102 15.39 7.50 10.80
CA THR A 102 14.93 6.62 9.73
C THR A 102 13.52 6.12 10.06
N ILE A 103 12.56 6.52 9.25
CA ILE A 103 11.17 6.08 9.32
C ILE A 103 11.01 4.95 8.31
N THR A 104 10.76 3.74 8.81
CA THR A 104 10.50 2.56 7.97
C THR A 104 9.04 2.17 8.11
N VAL A 105 8.29 2.26 7.01
CA VAL A 105 6.93 1.72 6.91
C VAL A 105 7.01 0.41 6.15
N ARG A 106 6.67 -0.69 6.81
CA ARG A 106 6.68 -2.04 6.25
C ARG A 106 5.25 -2.53 6.01
N TYR A 107 5.01 -3.07 4.84
CA TYR A 107 3.77 -3.79 4.51
C TYR A 107 4.03 -5.30 4.53
N THR A 108 3.24 -6.02 5.34
CA THR A 108 3.33 -7.48 5.56
C THR A 108 2.10 -8.22 5.03
N GLY A 109 1.14 -7.52 4.42
CA GLY A 109 -0.09 -8.14 3.91
C GLY A 109 0.14 -9.00 2.66
N SER A 110 -0.60 -10.10 2.53
CA SER A 110 -0.50 -11.03 1.39
C SER A 110 -1.33 -10.60 0.17
N ALA A 111 -2.11 -9.52 0.28
CA ALA A 111 -3.10 -9.12 -0.72
C ALA A 111 -2.50 -8.65 -2.06
N VAL A 112 -1.22 -8.22 -2.08
CA VAL A 112 -0.54 -7.76 -3.29
C VAL A 112 0.89 -8.31 -3.32
N ARG A 113 1.34 -8.74 -4.50
CA ARG A 113 2.71 -9.21 -4.69
C ARG A 113 3.70 -8.06 -4.54
N ILE A 114 4.79 -8.31 -3.83
CA ILE A 114 5.82 -7.31 -3.52
C ILE A 114 6.48 -6.79 -4.81
N ASP A 115 6.64 -7.63 -5.83
CA ASP A 115 7.17 -7.20 -7.14
C ASP A 115 6.28 -6.16 -7.84
N ASP A 116 4.96 -6.24 -7.67
CA ASP A 116 4.03 -5.25 -8.22
C ASP A 116 4.09 -3.94 -7.42
N LEU A 117 4.35 -4.00 -6.12
CA LEU A 117 4.56 -2.80 -5.27
C LEU A 117 5.88 -2.09 -5.59
N ARG A 118 6.97 -2.84 -5.82
CA ARG A 118 8.29 -2.28 -6.19
C ARG A 118 8.26 -1.56 -7.54
N ARG A 119 7.39 -1.99 -8.46
CA ARG A 119 7.17 -1.29 -9.75
C ARG A 119 6.49 0.07 -9.58
N VAL A 120 5.61 0.21 -8.59
CA VAL A 120 4.86 1.44 -8.34
C VAL A 120 5.63 2.41 -7.44
N VAL A 121 6.41 1.90 -6.50
CA VAL A 121 7.24 2.72 -5.59
C VAL A 121 8.69 2.23 -5.65
N PRO A 122 9.53 2.82 -6.52
CA PRO A 122 10.93 2.43 -6.66
C PRO A 122 11.79 2.80 -5.44
N GLU A 123 11.29 3.67 -4.57
CA GLU A 123 11.89 4.04 -3.27
C GLU A 123 11.77 2.92 -2.22
N MET A 124 11.11 1.80 -2.54
CA MET A 124 10.99 0.67 -1.62
C MET A 124 12.30 -0.15 -1.56
N SER A 125 12.93 -0.16 -0.39
CA SER A 125 14.11 -0.98 -0.09
C SER A 125 13.71 -2.06 0.90
N GLY A 126 13.30 -3.24 0.41
CA GLY A 126 12.97 -4.40 1.23
C GLY A 126 13.40 -5.73 0.58
N SER A 127 13.83 -6.67 1.42
CA SER A 127 14.22 -8.04 1.04
C SER A 127 13.01 -8.96 0.82
N THR A 128 13.22 -10.05 0.10
CA THR A 128 12.30 -11.13 -0.29
C THR A 128 11.28 -11.50 0.81
N GLY A 129 10.16 -10.78 0.88
CA GLY A 129 9.09 -11.04 1.86
C GLY A 129 8.43 -9.81 2.47
N ASN A 130 9.07 -8.63 2.45
CA ASN A 130 8.53 -7.40 3.04
C ASN A 130 8.71 -6.20 2.10
N ALA A 131 7.65 -5.45 1.82
CA ALA A 131 7.77 -4.16 1.13
C ALA A 131 8.03 -3.06 2.17
N GLU A 132 9.20 -2.43 2.12
CA GLU A 132 9.63 -1.41 3.07
C GLU A 132 9.82 -0.08 2.38
N TYR A 133 9.13 0.95 2.87
CA TYR A 133 9.33 2.34 2.50
C TYR A 133 10.21 2.99 3.57
N ILE A 134 11.41 3.42 3.20
CA ILE A 134 12.41 3.97 4.12
C ILE A 134 12.60 5.46 3.81
N LEU A 135 12.31 6.31 4.79
CA LEU A 135 12.61 7.73 4.73
C LEU A 135 13.65 8.06 5.80
N THR A 136 14.85 8.45 5.40
CA THR A 136 15.89 8.93 6.32
C THR A 136 15.93 10.45 6.29
N THR A 137 15.64 11.08 7.42
CA THR A 137 15.73 12.54 7.61
C THR A 137 16.81 12.89 8.63
N ALA A 138 17.36 14.11 8.58
CA ALA A 138 18.26 14.61 9.61
C ALA A 138 17.47 15.18 10.80
N ARG A 139 17.94 14.92 12.03
CA ARG A 139 17.48 15.52 13.28
C ARG A 139 18.10 16.90 13.41
N TRP A 140 17.27 17.93 13.52
CA TRP A 140 17.67 19.33 13.51
C TRP A 140 17.29 20.12 14.77
N TRP A 141 16.78 19.43 15.80
CA TRP A 141 16.41 19.99 17.10
C TRP A 141 17.29 19.38 18.19
#